data_AF-A0AAW2Z8H3-F1
#
_entry.id   AF-A0AAW2Z8H3-F1
#
_cell.length_a   1.000
_cell.length_b   1.000
_cell.length_c   1.000
_cell.angle_alpha   90.00
_cell.angle_beta   90.00
_cell.angle_gamma   90.00
#
_symmetry.space_group_name_H-M   'P 1'
#
loop_
_entity.id
_entity.type
_entity.pdbx_description
1 polymer ?
#
loop_
_entity_poly.entity_id
_entity_poly.type
_entity_poly.pdbx_seq_one_letter_code
_entity_poly.pdbx_strand_id
1 'polypeptide(L)'
;MTVMSRWFAATIVLCAISVCYCVSEKPWDRFNLAPSSRTIYPVSVYKTTGSIVDPSAVLTGNPTGIDPGSYITLDFGKEVGGIITLSVHSISGQGVELGLGFSESSLFVGVASDSSANCCNSDGVLLKTFKGKEVWTTPPEYLRGGFKYLTLSNNSTGRINIDRVSLEWTPSPDTKNPRDYPNYFYCSDDY
;
A
#
# COMPACT_ATOMS: atom_id res chain seq x y z
N MET A 1 41.41 -52.20 -52.51
CA MET A 1 40.72 -52.25 -51.19
C MET A 1 40.90 -50.91 -50.49
N THR A 2 39.92 -50.02 -50.55
CA THR A 2 39.74 -48.95 -49.54
C THR A 2 38.26 -48.56 -49.55
N VAL A 3 37.63 -48.63 -48.39
CA VAL A 3 36.18 -48.48 -48.16
C VAL A 3 35.88 -47.00 -47.89
N MET A 4 34.87 -46.44 -48.57
CA MET A 4 34.29 -45.12 -48.26
C MET A 4 33.06 -45.32 -47.36
N SER A 5 33.13 -44.88 -46.11
CA SER A 5 32.02 -44.90 -45.16
C SER A 5 31.12 -43.67 -45.37
N ARG A 6 29.81 -43.88 -45.45
CA ARG A 6 28.80 -42.81 -45.47
C ARG A 6 28.16 -42.75 -44.09
N TRP A 7 28.29 -41.60 -43.43
CA TRP A 7 27.58 -41.30 -42.18
C TRP A 7 26.24 -40.64 -42.51
N PHE A 8 25.14 -41.18 -41.99
CA PHE A 8 23.84 -40.50 -41.96
C PHE A 8 23.68 -39.84 -40.59
N ALA A 9 23.52 -38.51 -40.57
CA ALA A 9 23.13 -37.79 -39.37
C ALA A 9 21.59 -37.76 -39.30
N ALA A 10 21.01 -38.34 -38.24
CA ALA A 10 19.58 -38.23 -37.96
C ALA A 10 19.36 -37.02 -37.04
N THR A 11 18.63 -36.01 -37.53
CA THR A 11 18.23 -34.85 -36.75
C THR A 11 16.98 -35.18 -35.94
N ILE A 12 17.09 -35.26 -34.62
CA ILE A 12 15.94 -35.38 -33.71
C ILE A 12 15.37 -33.98 -33.49
N VAL A 13 14.13 -33.77 -33.92
CA VAL A 13 13.35 -32.56 -33.61
C VAL A 13 12.64 -32.79 -32.28
N LEU A 14 13.10 -32.12 -31.22
CA LEU A 14 12.37 -32.06 -29.95
C LEU A 14 11.21 -31.07 -30.09
N CYS A 15 9.98 -31.58 -30.09
CA CYS A 15 8.78 -30.75 -30.00
C CYS A 15 8.55 -30.41 -28.51
N ALA A 16 8.73 -29.15 -28.14
CA ALA A 16 8.42 -28.68 -26.79
C ALA A 16 6.89 -28.61 -26.61
N ILE A 17 6.34 -29.56 -25.86
CA ILE A 17 4.94 -29.52 -25.43
C ILE A 17 4.85 -28.48 -24.31
N SER A 18 4.33 -27.30 -24.63
CA SER A 18 4.03 -26.29 -23.63
C SER A 18 2.73 -26.68 -22.93
N VAL A 19 2.83 -27.31 -21.76
CA VAL A 19 1.69 -27.61 -20.90
C VAL A 19 1.26 -26.30 -20.25
N CYS A 20 0.17 -25.72 -20.73
CA CYS A 20 -0.46 -24.58 -20.08
C CYS A 20 -1.24 -25.11 -18.86
N TYR A 21 -0.63 -25.07 -17.68
CA TYR A 21 -1.36 -25.33 -16.44
C TYR A 21 -2.33 -24.17 -16.22
N CYS A 22 -3.62 -24.42 -16.44
CA CYS A 22 -4.67 -23.62 -15.83
C CYS A 22 -4.60 -23.91 -14.33
N VAL A 23 -4.03 -22.99 -13.54
CA VAL A 23 -4.26 -23.02 -12.10
C VAL A 23 -5.76 -22.80 -11.94
N SER A 24 -6.48 -23.87 -11.57
CA SER A 24 -7.85 -23.75 -11.11
C SER A 24 -7.80 -22.88 -9.87
N GLU A 25 -8.18 -21.61 -9.98
CA GLU A 25 -8.43 -20.76 -8.82
C GLU A 25 -9.44 -21.49 -7.95
N LYS A 26 -9.08 -21.72 -6.69
CA LYS A 26 -10.00 -22.37 -5.76
C LYS A 26 -11.13 -21.38 -5.49
N PRO A 27 -12.41 -21.81 -5.41
CA PRO A 27 -13.52 -20.90 -5.19
C PRO A 27 -13.34 -19.98 -3.97
N TRP A 28 -12.56 -20.42 -2.97
CA TRP A 28 -12.30 -19.66 -1.76
C TRP A 28 -11.16 -18.64 -1.85
N ASP A 29 -10.35 -18.65 -2.92
CA ASP A 29 -9.20 -17.74 -3.05
C ASP A 29 -9.64 -16.26 -3.08
N ARG A 30 -10.86 -15.98 -3.59
CA ARG A 30 -11.47 -14.63 -3.57
C ARG A 30 -11.72 -14.07 -2.16
N PHE A 31 -11.77 -14.93 -1.13
CA PHE A 31 -11.96 -14.52 0.27
C PHE A 31 -10.63 -14.39 1.03
N ASN A 32 -9.48 -14.67 0.39
CA ASN A 32 -8.18 -14.37 0.98
C ASN A 32 -7.90 -12.88 0.87
N LEU A 33 -8.20 -12.14 1.95
CA LEU A 33 -8.00 -10.69 2.00
C LEU A 33 -6.56 -10.30 2.31
N ALA A 34 -5.68 -11.25 2.63
CA ALA A 34 -4.28 -10.95 2.87
C ALA A 34 -3.61 -10.39 1.60
N PRO A 35 -2.71 -9.40 1.73
CA PRO A 35 -2.05 -8.78 0.59
C PRO A 35 -1.07 -9.76 -0.06
N SER A 36 -0.86 -9.66 -1.37
CA SER A 36 0.15 -10.46 -2.08
C SER A 36 1.59 -9.99 -1.85
N SER A 37 1.76 -8.86 -1.15
CA SER A 37 3.04 -8.20 -0.87
C SER A 37 3.00 -7.63 0.55
N ARG A 38 4.15 -7.54 1.22
CA ARG A 38 4.26 -6.79 2.48
C ARG A 38 4.20 -5.29 2.26
N THR A 39 4.55 -4.80 1.07
CA THR A 39 4.38 -3.38 0.74
C THR A 39 3.02 -3.17 0.09
N ILE A 40 2.16 -2.40 0.75
CA ILE A 40 0.82 -2.03 0.28
C ILE A 40 0.81 -0.54 -0.09
N TYR A 41 0.05 -0.22 -1.13
CA TYR A 41 -0.19 1.15 -1.58
C TYR A 41 -1.69 1.48 -1.47
N PRO A 42 -2.06 2.74 -1.24
CA PRO A 42 -3.44 3.17 -1.39
C PRO A 42 -3.91 2.96 -2.83
N VAL A 43 -5.17 2.59 -2.99
CA VAL A 43 -5.76 2.26 -4.31
C VAL A 43 -6.59 3.40 -4.88
N SER A 44 -7.04 4.32 -4.03
CA SER A 44 -7.81 5.49 -4.47
C SER A 44 -7.65 6.69 -3.52
N VAL A 45 -8.09 7.86 -3.98
CA VAL A 45 -8.29 9.04 -3.14
C VAL A 45 -9.75 9.03 -2.70
N TYR A 46 -9.99 8.95 -1.39
CA TYR A 46 -11.34 8.95 -0.83
C TYR A 46 -11.94 10.36 -0.79
N LYS A 47 -11.17 11.33 -0.30
CA LYS A 47 -11.63 12.71 -0.08
C LYS A 47 -10.48 13.69 -0.14
N THR A 48 -10.76 14.89 -0.62
CA THR A 48 -9.88 16.06 -0.50
C THR A 48 -10.62 17.20 0.19
N THR A 49 -9.89 18.10 0.84
CA THR A 49 -10.44 19.34 1.38
C THR A 49 -9.39 20.44 1.28
N GLY A 50 -9.82 21.65 0.92
CA GLY A 50 -8.91 22.73 0.58
C GLY A 50 -8.37 22.60 -0.85
N SER A 51 -7.16 23.10 -1.07
CA SER A 51 -6.48 23.12 -2.36
C SER A 51 -5.47 21.97 -2.45
N ILE A 52 -5.73 21.03 -3.36
CA ILE A 52 -4.87 19.88 -3.64
C ILE A 52 -4.54 19.90 -5.13
N VAL A 53 -3.25 19.84 -5.46
CA VAL A 53 -2.75 19.76 -6.83
C VAL A 53 -2.55 18.30 -7.20
N ASP A 54 -3.18 17.87 -8.31
CA ASP A 54 -3.10 16.51 -8.86
C ASP A 54 -3.28 15.40 -7.80
N PRO A 55 -4.46 15.33 -7.14
CA PRO A 55 -4.68 14.45 -5.97
C PRO A 55 -4.39 12.97 -6.24
N SER A 56 -4.67 12.47 -7.45
CA SER A 56 -4.45 11.06 -7.80
C SER A 56 -3.01 10.74 -8.19
N ALA A 57 -2.13 11.73 -8.36
CA ALA A 57 -0.74 11.52 -8.78
C ALA A 57 0.02 10.64 -7.78
N VAL A 58 -0.21 10.80 -6.48
CA VAL A 58 0.40 10.02 -5.40
C VAL A 58 0.17 8.51 -5.53
N LEU A 59 -0.96 8.09 -6.13
CA LEU A 59 -1.29 6.68 -6.36
C LEU A 59 -0.37 6.02 -7.39
N THR A 60 0.22 6.83 -8.27
CA THR A 60 1.12 6.39 -9.34
C THR A 60 2.58 6.73 -9.07
N GLY A 61 2.90 7.28 -7.91
CA GLY A 61 4.26 7.67 -7.57
C GLY A 61 4.70 9.03 -8.12
N ASN A 62 3.74 9.90 -8.43
CA ASN A 62 3.97 11.25 -8.93
C ASN A 62 3.57 12.29 -7.88
N PRO A 63 4.13 13.51 -7.91
CA PRO A 63 3.89 14.49 -6.87
C PRO A 63 2.42 14.96 -6.81
N THR A 64 1.78 14.76 -5.66
CA THR A 64 0.53 15.43 -5.27
C THR A 64 0.86 16.58 -4.33
N GLY A 65 0.43 17.80 -4.66
CA GLY A 65 0.67 18.99 -3.84
C GLY A 65 -0.45 19.22 -2.83
N ILE A 66 -0.11 19.39 -1.55
CA ILE A 66 -1.03 19.70 -0.47
C ILE A 66 -0.76 21.12 0.02
N ASP A 67 -1.66 22.05 -0.26
CA ASP A 67 -1.53 23.44 0.19
C ASP A 67 -1.76 23.62 1.70
N PRO A 68 -1.31 24.75 2.27
CA PRO A 68 -1.65 25.16 3.62
C PRO A 68 -3.14 25.00 3.96
N GLY A 69 -3.45 24.41 5.11
CA GLY A 69 -4.82 24.20 5.59
C GLY A 69 -5.62 23.14 4.82
N SER A 70 -4.98 22.40 3.92
CA SER A 70 -5.62 21.39 3.08
C SER A 70 -5.30 19.97 3.57
N TYR A 71 -6.16 19.01 3.25
CA TYR A 71 -5.92 17.60 3.52
C TYR A 71 -6.43 16.69 2.42
N ILE A 72 -5.80 15.53 2.31
CA ILE A 72 -6.17 14.45 1.41
C ILE A 72 -6.30 13.15 2.19
N THR A 73 -7.37 12.41 1.97
CA THR A 73 -7.62 11.08 2.55
C THR A 73 -7.45 10.02 1.47
N LEU A 74 -6.52 9.10 1.71
CA LEU A 74 -6.20 7.97 0.84
C LEU A 74 -6.92 6.72 1.34
N ASP A 75 -7.44 5.90 0.42
CA ASP A 75 -8.12 4.65 0.72
C ASP A 75 -7.26 3.47 0.27
N PHE A 76 -6.99 2.54 1.18
CA PHE A 76 -6.30 1.28 0.90
C PHE A 76 -7.23 0.21 0.30
N GLY A 77 -8.53 0.49 0.21
CA GLY A 77 -9.57 -0.38 -0.34
C GLY A 77 -10.04 -1.45 0.64
N LYS A 78 -9.18 -1.83 1.59
CA LYS A 78 -9.39 -2.81 2.64
C LYS A 78 -8.72 -2.33 3.93
N GLU A 79 -9.14 -2.89 5.05
CA GLU A 79 -8.44 -2.74 6.32
C GLU A 79 -7.00 -3.26 6.22
N VAL A 80 -6.06 -2.48 6.72
CA VAL A 80 -4.63 -2.77 6.72
C VAL A 80 -4.02 -2.38 8.07
N GLY A 81 -2.86 -2.93 8.40
CA GLY A 81 -2.13 -2.61 9.62
C GLY A 81 -0.63 -2.64 9.39
N GLY A 82 0.08 -1.69 9.99
CA GLY A 82 1.53 -1.63 9.93
C GLY A 82 2.15 -0.25 9.98
N ILE A 83 3.25 -0.07 9.24
CA ILE A 83 4.15 1.09 9.32
C ILE A 83 4.11 1.88 8.01
N ILE A 84 3.75 3.16 8.11
CA ILE A 84 3.68 4.07 6.95
C ILE A 84 5.07 4.54 6.53
N THR A 85 5.28 4.64 5.22
CA THR A 85 6.39 5.36 4.60
C THR A 85 5.86 6.41 3.64
N LEU A 86 6.30 7.66 3.82
CA LEU A 86 6.03 8.81 2.96
C LEU A 86 7.25 9.14 2.11
N SER A 87 7.06 9.33 0.81
CA SER A 87 8.07 9.88 -0.10
C SER A 87 7.71 11.32 -0.43
N VAL A 88 8.41 12.28 0.17
CA VAL A 88 8.22 13.71 -0.06
C VAL A 88 9.11 14.15 -1.21
N HIS A 89 8.51 14.75 -2.23
CA HIS A 89 9.19 15.27 -3.42
C HIS A 89 9.91 16.58 -3.13
N SER A 90 9.17 17.53 -2.55
CA SER A 90 9.64 18.88 -2.25
C SER A 90 8.70 19.56 -1.25
N ILE A 91 9.17 20.67 -0.68
CA ILE A 91 8.36 21.60 0.09
C ILE A 91 8.59 23.02 -0.41
N SER A 92 7.65 23.93 -0.14
CA SER A 92 7.90 25.36 -0.12
C SER A 92 7.93 25.88 1.33
N GLY A 93 8.75 26.90 1.59
CA GLY A 93 8.90 27.48 2.95
C GLY A 93 10.05 26.86 3.77
N GLN A 94 10.10 27.22 5.07
CA GLN A 94 11.19 26.81 5.98
C GLN A 94 10.97 25.44 6.65
N GLY A 95 9.77 24.88 6.51
CA GLY A 95 9.37 23.58 7.02
C GLY A 95 7.86 23.38 6.92
N VAL A 96 7.42 22.16 6.68
CA VAL A 96 5.99 21.79 6.61
C VAL A 96 5.71 20.70 7.63
N GLU A 97 4.85 21.00 8.60
CA GLU A 97 4.29 20.01 9.52
C GLU A 97 3.10 19.31 8.84
N LEU A 98 3.23 18.00 8.68
CA LEU A 98 2.22 17.13 8.14
C LEU A 98 1.64 16.26 9.27
N GLY A 99 0.32 16.25 9.37
CA GLY A 99 -0.44 15.35 10.24
C GLY A 99 -0.88 14.10 9.50
N LEU A 100 -0.81 12.95 10.18
CA LEU A 100 -1.30 11.66 9.73
C LEU A 100 -2.44 11.22 10.66
N GLY A 101 -3.66 11.20 10.13
CA GLY A 101 -4.86 10.69 10.78
C GLY A 101 -5.28 9.34 10.19
N PHE A 102 -5.68 8.40 11.03
CA PHE A 102 -6.00 7.03 10.64
C PHE A 102 -7.48 6.74 10.94
N SER A 103 -8.19 6.07 10.03
CA SER A 103 -9.58 5.67 10.29
C SER A 103 -9.92 4.32 9.67
N GLU A 104 -10.70 3.52 10.39
CA GLU A 104 -11.27 2.27 9.90
C GLU A 104 -12.52 2.53 9.05
N SER A 105 -13.35 3.49 9.48
CA SER A 105 -14.62 3.81 8.82
C SER A 105 -14.59 5.15 8.08
N SER A 106 -15.23 5.16 6.91
CA SER A 106 -15.46 6.36 6.10
C SER A 106 -16.31 7.42 6.81
N LEU A 107 -17.05 7.05 7.87
CA LEU A 107 -17.85 7.97 8.66
C LEU A 107 -17.01 8.89 9.56
N PHE A 108 -15.77 8.49 9.87
CA PHE A 108 -14.91 9.18 10.82
C PHE A 108 -13.63 9.75 10.20
N VAL A 109 -13.52 9.73 8.86
CA VAL A 109 -12.34 10.29 8.20
C VAL A 109 -12.20 11.79 8.48
N GLY A 110 -11.00 12.18 8.88
CA GLY A 110 -10.67 13.56 9.16
C GLY A 110 -9.20 13.73 9.47
N VAL A 111 -8.86 14.94 9.94
CA VAL A 111 -7.49 15.27 10.37
C VAL A 111 -7.08 14.46 11.60
N ALA A 112 -8.01 14.25 12.54
CA ALA A 112 -7.79 13.37 13.68
C ALA A 112 -7.99 11.91 13.28
N SER A 113 -7.25 11.01 13.91
CA SER A 113 -7.57 9.58 13.85
C SER A 113 -8.91 9.30 14.52
N ASP A 114 -9.60 8.25 14.10
CA ASP A 114 -10.78 7.78 14.82
C ASP A 114 -10.39 7.10 16.15
N SER A 115 -11.40 6.77 16.95
CA SER A 115 -11.17 6.18 18.27
C SER A 115 -10.95 4.68 18.15
N SER A 116 -9.72 4.24 18.33
CA SER A 116 -9.32 2.81 18.29
C SER A 116 -9.55 2.06 19.61
N ALA A 117 -9.92 2.77 20.69
CA ALA A 117 -10.22 2.18 21.99
C ALA A 117 -11.44 2.82 22.65
N ASN A 118 -12.21 1.99 23.38
CA ASN A 118 -13.45 2.40 24.05
C ASN A 118 -13.21 3.26 25.31
N CYS A 119 -11.96 3.55 25.68
CA CYS A 119 -11.61 4.56 26.69
C CYS A 119 -10.13 4.96 26.72
N CYS A 120 -9.93 6.22 27.11
CA CYS A 120 -8.74 6.87 27.68
C CYS A 120 -7.50 7.15 26.82
N ASN A 121 -7.27 6.52 25.67
CA ASN A 121 -6.16 6.88 24.78
C ASN A 121 -6.60 6.86 23.31
N SER A 122 -6.81 8.04 22.72
CA SER A 122 -6.91 8.17 21.26
C SER A 122 -5.50 8.14 20.70
N ASP A 123 -5.28 7.36 19.63
CA ASP A 123 -4.01 7.32 18.90
C ASP A 123 -3.58 8.69 18.34
N GLY A 124 -4.53 9.63 18.30
CA GLY A 124 -4.31 11.03 17.92
C GLY A 124 -3.82 11.19 16.49
N VAL A 125 -3.46 12.42 16.14
CA VAL A 125 -2.77 12.72 14.89
C VAL A 125 -1.27 12.53 15.09
N LEU A 126 -0.61 11.76 14.21
CA LEU A 126 0.84 11.67 14.20
C LEU A 126 1.39 12.86 13.41
N LEU A 127 2.23 13.68 14.05
CA LEU A 127 2.81 14.88 13.44
C LEU A 127 4.26 14.64 13.03
N LYS A 128 4.62 15.10 11.83
CA LYS A 128 5.99 15.08 11.31
C LYS A 128 6.28 16.34 10.53
N THR A 129 7.38 17.02 10.90
CA THR A 129 7.90 18.17 10.16
C THR A 129 8.92 17.73 9.12
N PHE A 130 8.70 18.15 7.89
CA PHE A 130 9.59 17.98 6.75
C PHE A 130 10.30 19.30 6.43
N LYS A 131 11.59 19.22 6.07
CA LYS A 131 12.42 20.39 5.70
C LYS A 131 12.86 20.38 4.23
N GLY A 132 12.40 19.41 3.45
CA GLY A 132 12.84 19.20 2.08
C GLY A 132 12.35 17.86 1.54
N LYS A 133 13.00 17.41 0.47
CA LYS A 133 12.85 16.06 -0.07
C LYS A 133 13.31 15.04 0.98
N GLU A 134 12.47 14.07 1.31
CA GLU A 134 12.75 13.07 2.35
C GLU A 134 11.92 11.81 2.07
N VAL A 135 12.51 10.63 2.30
CA VAL A 135 11.73 9.40 2.47
C VAL A 135 11.71 9.12 3.96
N TRP A 136 10.53 9.18 4.56
CA TRP A 136 10.36 9.02 6.00
C TRP A 136 9.47 7.82 6.28
N THR A 137 9.96 6.92 7.12
CA THR A 137 9.22 5.77 7.66
C THR A 137 8.86 6.07 9.10
N THR A 138 7.59 5.88 9.44
CA THR A 138 7.09 6.03 10.81
C THR A 138 7.87 5.11 11.76
N PRO A 139 8.32 5.59 12.93
CA PRO A 139 8.97 4.73 13.92
C PRO A 139 8.07 3.57 14.39
N PRO A 140 8.61 2.37 14.69
CA PRO A 140 7.80 1.20 15.08
C PRO A 140 6.87 1.41 16.27
N GLU A 141 7.22 2.29 17.21
CA GLU A 141 6.38 2.65 18.36
C GLU A 141 5.07 3.37 17.97
N TYR A 142 4.97 3.87 16.74
CA TYR A 142 3.76 4.47 16.17
C TYR A 142 3.08 3.57 15.12
N LEU A 143 3.38 2.26 15.15
CA LEU A 143 2.67 1.26 14.35
C LEU A 143 1.16 1.40 14.54
N ARG A 144 0.39 1.23 13.45
CA ARG A 144 -1.07 1.26 13.49
C ARG A 144 -1.62 -0.15 13.27
N GLY A 145 -2.44 -0.61 14.22
CA GLY A 145 -2.96 -1.97 14.24
C GLY A 145 -4.02 -2.26 13.16
N GLY A 146 -4.86 -1.27 12.87
CA GLY A 146 -5.92 -1.33 11.86
C GLY A 146 -6.29 0.07 11.39
N PHE A 147 -6.47 0.22 10.08
CA PHE A 147 -7.11 1.35 9.42
C PHE A 147 -7.32 1.01 7.94
N LYS A 148 -8.32 1.65 7.32
CA LYS A 148 -8.52 1.61 5.87
C LYS A 148 -8.16 2.94 5.20
N TYR A 149 -8.34 4.03 5.93
CA TYR A 149 -8.15 5.40 5.43
C TYR A 149 -6.98 6.08 6.15
N LEU A 150 -6.14 6.77 5.38
CA LEU A 150 -5.08 7.63 5.88
C LEU A 150 -5.31 9.06 5.39
N THR A 151 -5.50 9.99 6.32
CA THR A 151 -5.55 11.42 6.03
C THR A 151 -4.19 12.07 6.24
N LEU A 152 -3.72 12.78 5.23
CA LEU A 152 -2.54 13.63 5.27
C LEU A 152 -3.00 15.09 5.32
N SER A 153 -2.72 15.79 6.42
CA SER A 153 -3.16 17.18 6.64
C SER A 153 -1.97 18.12 6.75
N ASN A 154 -1.93 19.17 5.93
CA ASN A 154 -0.91 20.20 6.00
C ASN A 154 -1.39 21.36 6.88
N ASN A 155 -0.87 21.45 8.10
CA ASN A 155 -1.22 22.51 9.06
C ASN A 155 -0.18 23.66 9.09
N SER A 156 0.70 23.71 8.08
CA SER A 156 1.76 24.71 7.98
C SER A 156 1.41 25.81 6.97
N THR A 157 2.32 26.76 6.77
CA THR A 157 2.19 27.85 5.78
C THR A 157 2.83 27.53 4.42
N GLY A 158 3.60 26.44 4.34
CA GLY A 158 4.24 25.96 3.12
C GLY A 158 3.43 24.88 2.42
N ARG A 159 3.66 24.65 1.13
CA ARG A 159 3.12 23.50 0.38
C ARG A 159 4.07 22.32 0.55
N ILE A 160 3.52 21.12 0.64
CA ILE A 160 4.27 19.86 0.55
C ILE A 160 3.82 19.08 -0.68
N ASN A 161 4.76 18.51 -1.43
CA ASN A 161 4.48 17.65 -2.57
C ASN A 161 4.89 16.22 -2.22
N ILE A 162 3.96 15.28 -2.29
CA ILE A 162 4.17 13.88 -1.89
C ILE A 162 4.12 13.01 -3.15
N ASP A 163 5.23 12.31 -3.43
CA ASP A 163 5.31 11.40 -4.57
C ASP A 163 4.52 10.12 -4.31
N ARG A 164 4.62 9.58 -3.09
CA ARG A 164 4.11 8.25 -2.78
C ARG A 164 3.83 8.06 -1.30
N VAL A 165 2.83 7.24 -1.01
CA VAL A 165 2.55 6.67 0.31
C VAL A 165 2.57 5.16 0.20
N SER A 166 3.20 4.49 1.15
CA SER A 166 3.19 3.03 1.24
C SER A 166 3.08 2.57 2.69
N LEU A 167 2.67 1.33 2.88
CA LEU A 167 2.56 0.67 4.17
C LEU A 167 3.38 -0.62 4.12
N GLU A 168 4.26 -0.81 5.11
CA GLU A 168 4.82 -2.11 5.44
C GLU A 168 3.78 -2.86 6.28
N TRP A 169 3.20 -3.93 5.74
CA TRP A 169 2.21 -4.78 6.39
C TRP A 169 2.89 -5.64 7.45
N THR A 170 2.49 -5.44 8.71
CA THR A 170 3.10 -6.07 9.89
C THR A 170 2.33 -7.24 10.52
N PRO A 171 1.03 -7.48 10.27
CA PRO A 171 0.40 -8.68 10.80
C PRO A 171 1.14 -9.95 10.34
N SER A 172 1.00 -11.03 11.10
CA SER A 172 1.66 -12.32 10.81
C SER A 172 3.15 -12.15 10.43
N PRO A 173 3.98 -11.63 11.34
CA PRO A 173 5.35 -11.19 11.02
C PRO A 173 6.24 -12.32 10.48
N ASP A 174 5.97 -13.58 10.84
CA ASP A 174 6.77 -14.73 10.42
C ASP A 174 6.42 -15.23 9.00
N THR A 175 5.30 -14.79 8.41
CA THR A 175 4.81 -15.30 7.12
C THR A 175 5.39 -14.49 5.96
N LYS A 176 6.28 -15.07 5.13
CA LYS A 176 6.92 -14.32 4.03
C LYS A 176 5.93 -13.76 3.01
N ASN A 177 5.04 -14.61 2.50
CA ASN A 177 3.92 -14.20 1.65
C ASN A 177 2.66 -14.19 2.51
N PRO A 178 2.02 -13.04 2.74
CA PRO A 178 0.84 -12.97 3.59
C PRO A 178 -0.32 -13.85 3.13
N ARG A 179 -0.34 -14.35 1.89
CA ARG A 179 -1.37 -15.27 1.39
C ARG A 179 -1.11 -16.75 1.67
N ASP A 180 0.09 -17.13 2.14
CA ASP A 180 0.51 -18.52 2.32
C ASP A 180 0.02 -19.14 3.65
N TYR A 181 -1.26 -18.98 3.98
CA TYR A 181 -1.85 -19.71 5.12
C TYR A 181 -2.37 -21.07 4.66
N PRO A 182 -2.14 -22.16 5.43
CA PRO A 182 -2.53 -23.51 5.01
C PRO A 182 -4.02 -23.81 5.18
N ASN A 183 -4.75 -22.99 5.94
CA ASN A 183 -6.11 -23.29 6.40
C ASN A 183 -7.12 -22.35 5.74
N TYR A 184 -8.24 -22.92 5.29
CA TYR A 184 -9.33 -22.19 4.63
C TYR A 184 -10.67 -22.76 5.09
N PHE A 185 -11.68 -21.90 5.17
CA PHE A 185 -13.08 -22.29 5.35
C PHE A 185 -13.88 -21.72 4.18
N TYR A 186 -14.77 -22.52 3.61
CA TYR A 186 -15.64 -22.14 2.50
C TYR A 186 -16.97 -22.88 2.60
N CYS A 187 -18.07 -22.17 2.39
CA CYS A 187 -19.41 -22.73 2.31
C CYS A 187 -20.13 -22.17 1.08
N SER A 188 -21.36 -22.63 0.83
CA SER A 188 -22.19 -22.15 -0.29
C SER A 188 -22.86 -20.80 -0.03
N ASP A 189 -22.62 -20.18 1.14
CA ASP A 189 -23.12 -18.86 1.49
C ASP A 189 -21.96 -17.86 1.45
N ASP A 190 -22.11 -16.81 0.65
CA ASP A 190 -21.10 -15.76 0.46
C ASP A 190 -21.31 -14.59 1.45
N TYR A 191 -22.35 -14.65 2.31
CA TYR A 191 -22.79 -13.59 3.24
C TYR A 191 -22.99 -14.09 4.68
#